data_AF-A0A2V8RQB5-F1
#
_entry.id   AF-A0A2V8RQB5-F1
#
_cell.length_a   1.000
_cell.length_b   1.000
_cell.length_c   1.000
_cell.angle_alpha   90.00
_cell.angle_beta   90.00
_cell.angle_gamma   90.00
#
_symmetry.space_group_name_H-M   'P 1'
#
loop_
_entity.id
_entity.type
_entity.pdbx_description
1 polymer ?
#
loop_
_entity_poly.entity_id
_entity_poly.type
_entity_poly.pdbx_seq_one_letter_code
_entity_poly.pdbx_strand_id
1 'polypeptide(L)' 'TGCGFLNLFAAMGGDGTMARWHEGRHHLVGGDLTHPTADGAITVGVLIYYALVEGFADYRGRAQALEQLTAAQKQKHKH' A
#
# COMPACT_ATOMS: atom_id res chain seq x y z
N THR A 1 -9.45 -14.78 -7.21
CA THR A 1 -9.24 -13.32 -7.34
C THR A 1 -9.84 -12.65 -6.10
N GLY A 2 -9.34 -11.50 -5.65
CA GLY A 2 -9.87 -10.83 -4.44
C GLY A 2 -8.88 -10.57 -3.31
N CYS A 3 -7.57 -10.72 -3.54
CA CYS A 3 -6.54 -10.33 -2.58
C CYS A 3 -5.99 -8.94 -2.91
N GLY A 4 -5.57 -8.19 -1.88
CA GLY A 4 -4.78 -6.97 -2.07
C GLY A 4 -3.35 -7.30 -2.52
N PHE A 5 -2.75 -6.40 -3.28
CA PHE A 5 -1.35 -6.47 -3.68
C PHE A 5 -0.66 -5.16 -3.31
N LEU A 6 0.49 -5.25 -2.65
CA LEU A 6 1.35 -4.12 -2.32
C LEU A 6 2.68 -4.28 -3.06
N ASN A 7 2.97 -3.36 -3.96
CA ASN A 7 4.30 -3.25 -4.56
C ASN A 7 5.26 -2.56 -3.58
N LEU A 8 5.75 -3.33 -2.60
CA LEU A 8 6.64 -2.81 -1.57
C LEU A 8 7.97 -2.31 -2.16
N PHE A 9 8.45 -2.93 -3.23
CA PHE A 9 9.63 -2.47 -3.97
C PHE A 9 9.48 -1.03 -4.43
N ALA A 10 8.37 -0.69 -5.10
CA ALA A 10 8.09 0.68 -5.51
C ALA A 10 7.90 1.61 -4.31
N ALA A 11 7.18 1.17 -3.27
CA ALA A 11 6.93 1.96 -2.07
C ALA A 11 8.21 2.33 -1.31
N MET A 12 9.22 1.44 -1.29
CA MET A 12 10.51 1.71 -0.68
C MET A 12 11.39 2.65 -1.53
N GLY A 13 11.07 2.85 -2.81
CA GLY A 13 11.78 3.74 -3.72
C GLY A 13 12.35 3.07 -4.97
N GLY A 14 12.01 1.81 -5.23
CA GLY A 14 12.36 1.08 -6.45
C GLY A 14 13.86 0.79 -6.59
N ASP A 15 14.36 0.86 -7.82
CA ASP A 15 15.75 0.52 -8.13
C ASP A 15 16.75 1.35 -7.33
N GLY A 16 17.82 0.69 -6.89
CA GLY A 16 18.88 1.30 -6.10
C GLY A 16 18.50 1.66 -4.65
N THR A 17 17.31 1.29 -4.18
CA THR A 17 16.88 1.60 -2.80
C THR A 17 17.84 1.04 -1.76
N MET A 18 18.31 -0.21 -1.91
CA MET A 18 19.23 -0.80 -0.93
C MET A 18 20.55 -0.04 -0.84
N ALA A 19 21.11 0.40 -1.97
CA ALA A 19 22.31 1.23 -1.99
C ALA A 19 22.06 2.58 -1.28
N ARG A 20 20.97 3.28 -1.62
CA ARG A 20 20.61 4.55 -0.96
C ARG A 20 20.35 4.40 0.54
N TRP A 21 19.73 3.30 0.95
CA TRP A 21 19.45 3.00 2.36
C TRP A 21 20.72 2.63 3.13
N HIS A 22 21.71 2.05 2.46
CA HIS A 22 23.01 1.71 3.04
C HIS A 22 23.93 2.94 3.13
N GLU A 23 23.98 3.77 2.09
CA GLU A 23 24.85 4.94 1.97
C GLU A 23 24.28 6.21 2.64
N GLY A 24 22.99 6.19 3.01
CA GLY A 24 22.31 7.31 3.62
C GLY A 24 22.86 7.67 5.01
N ARG A 25 22.57 8.90 5.48
CA ARG A 25 22.99 9.37 6.82
C ARG A 25 22.50 8.48 7.97
N HIS A 26 21.39 7.79 7.76
CA HIS A 26 20.88 6.74 8.65
C HIS A 26 20.82 5.44 7.85
N HIS A 27 21.55 4.41 8.29
CA HIS A 27 21.57 3.12 7.61
C HIS A 27 20.22 2.41 7.85
N LEU A 28 19.39 2.32 6.82
CA LEU A 28 18.10 1.64 6.88
C LEU A 28 18.20 0.16 6.47
N VAL A 29 19.35 -0.28 5.96
CA VAL A 29 19.65 -1.69 5.64
C VAL A 29 20.99 -2.08 6.24
N GLY A 30 21.15 -3.35 6.60
CA GLY A 30 22.41 -3.90 7.08
C GLY A 30 23.46 -3.99 5.97
N GLY A 31 24.70 -4.33 6.36
CA GLY A 31 25.81 -4.52 5.41
C GLY A 31 25.65 -5.70 4.46
N ASP A 32 24.63 -6.55 4.66
CA ASP A 32 24.25 -7.62 3.73
C ASP A 32 23.35 -7.14 2.57
N LEU A 33 22.99 -5.85 2.56
CA LEU A 33 22.15 -5.19 1.58
C LEU A 33 20.79 -5.87 1.33
N THR A 34 20.34 -6.70 2.29
CA THR A 34 19.15 -7.53 2.16
C THR A 34 18.19 -7.25 3.30
N HIS A 35 18.68 -7.21 4.54
CA HIS A 35 17.83 -7.06 5.72
C HIS A 35 17.77 -5.61 6.20
N PRO A 36 16.56 -5.06 6.43
CA PRO A 36 16.42 -3.76 7.07
C PRO A 36 17.04 -3.75 8.47
N THR A 37 17.59 -2.60 8.87
CA THR A 37 17.90 -2.34 10.29
C THR A 37 16.60 -2.14 11.08
N ALA A 38 16.67 -1.91 12.40
CA ALA A 38 15.49 -1.59 13.19
C ALA A 38 14.72 -0.37 12.63
N ASP A 39 15.44 0.71 12.29
CA ASP A 39 14.85 1.92 11.70
C ASP A 39 14.31 1.66 10.28
N GLY A 40 15.00 0.81 9.50
CA GLY A 40 14.51 0.37 8.20
C GLY A 40 13.21 -0.44 8.30
N ALA A 41 13.12 -1.34 9.27
CA ALA A 41 11.92 -2.13 9.52
C ALA A 41 10.74 -1.25 9.97
N ILE A 42 10.99 -0.21 10.79
CA ILE A 42 9.97 0.79 11.14
C ILE A 42 9.48 1.50 9.88
N THR A 43 10.40 1.94 9.01
CA THR A 43 10.06 2.61 7.74
C THR A 43 9.19 1.71 6.86
N VAL A 44 9.57 0.44 6.69
CA VAL A 44 8.77 -0.55 5.94
C VAL A 44 7.39 -0.74 6.57
N GLY A 45 7.31 -0.85 7.90
CA GLY A 45 6.04 -0.99 8.61
C GLY A 45 5.09 0.19 8.38
N VAL A 46 5.62 1.42 8.38
CA VAL A 46 4.85 2.64 8.06
C VAL A 46 4.32 2.61 6.61
N LEU A 47 5.13 2.19 5.64
CA LEU A 47 4.70 2.07 4.24
C LEU A 47 3.57 1.05 4.08
N ILE A 48 3.67 -0.11 4.75
CA ILE A 48 2.63 -1.14 4.75
C ILE A 48 1.35 -0.62 5.39
N TYR A 49 1.46 0.08 6.53
CA TYR A 49 0.32 0.66 7.23
C TYR A 49 -0.46 1.63 6.34
N TYR A 50 0.23 2.60 5.71
CA TYR A 50 -0.43 3.56 4.83
C TYR A 50 -1.10 2.86 3.64
N ALA A 51 -0.39 1.95 2.96
CA ALA A 51 -0.96 1.23 1.83
C ALA A 51 -2.20 0.41 2.21
N LEU A 52 -2.23 -0.16 3.43
CA LEU A 52 -3.38 -0.90 3.92
C LEU A 52 -4.59 0.01 4.17
N VAL A 53 -4.37 1.15 4.86
CA VAL A 53 -5.44 2.09 5.19
C VAL A 53 -6.03 2.72 3.92
N GLU A 54 -5.17 3.16 3.00
CA GLU A 54 -5.58 3.72 1.71
C GLU A 54 -6.32 2.68 0.87
N GLY A 55 -5.75 1.49 0.71
CA GLY A 55 -6.38 0.41 -0.05
C GLY A 55 -7.73 -0.02 0.53
N PHE A 56 -7.88 0.02 1.85
CA PHE A 56 -9.16 -0.25 2.51
C PHE A 56 -10.19 0.87 2.26
N ALA A 57 -9.79 2.13 2.37
CA ALA A 57 -10.65 3.27 2.07
C ALA A 57 -11.18 3.22 0.63
N ASP A 58 -10.30 2.95 -0.34
CA ASP A 58 -10.66 2.80 -1.75
C ASP A 58 -11.62 1.63 -1.99
N TYR A 59 -11.38 0.50 -1.33
CA TYR A 59 -12.29 -0.64 -1.37
C TYR A 59 -13.68 -0.27 -0.85
N ARG A 60 -13.76 0.39 0.29
CA ARG A 60 -15.03 0.83 0.89
C ARG A 60 -15.77 1.82 0.00
N GLY A 61 -15.06 2.79 -0.59
CA GLY A 61 -15.65 3.76 -1.52
C GLY A 61 -16.27 3.08 -2.75
N ARG A 62 -15.56 2.12 -3.35
CA ARG A 62 -16.09 1.34 -4.49
C ARG A 62 -17.31 0.50 -4.09
N ALA A 63 -17.28 -0.15 -2.94
CA ALA A 63 -18.42 -0.92 -2.44
C ALA A 63 -19.67 -0.05 -2.26
N GLN A 64 -19.52 1.12 -1.63
CA GLN A 64 -20.64 2.07 -1.44
C GLN A 64 -21.19 2.60 -2.77
N ALA A 65 -20.33 2.94 -3.73
CA ALA A 65 -20.75 3.41 -5.05
C ALA A 65 -21.56 2.33 -5.80
N LEU A 66 -21.13 1.07 -5.72
CA LEU A 66 -21.86 -0.05 -6.33
C LEU A 66 -23.24 -0.24 -5.68
N GLU A 67 -23.34 -0.17 -4.35
CA GLU A 67 -24.61 -0.25 -3.64
C GLU A 67 -25.58 0.86 -4.09
N GLN A 68 -25.11 2.09 -4.20
CA GLN A 68 -25.91 3.23 -4.66
C GLN A 68 -26.40 3.07 -6.11
N LEU A 69 -25.52 2.62 -7.01
CA LEU A 69 -25.88 2.37 -8.41
C LEU A 69 -26.96 1.29 -8.52
N THR A 70 -26.82 0.19 -7.77
CA THR A 70 -27.82 -0.89 -7.78
C THR A 70 -29.17 -0.45 -7.22
N ALA A 71 -29.18 0.41 -6.19
CA ALA A 71 -30.41 0.98 -5.65
C ALA A 71 -31.12 1.91 -6.66
N ALA A 72 -30.37 2.79 -7.33
CA ALA A 72 -30.90 3.69 -8.34
C ALA A 72 -31.50 2.94 -9.54
N GLN A 73 -30.86 1.85 -9.99
CA GLN A 73 -31.38 1.00 -11.06
C GLN A 73 -32.72 0.35 -10.69
N LYS A 74 -32.84 -0.20 -9.47
CA LYS A 74 -34.11 -0.78 -8.99
C LYS A 74 -35.25 0.24 -8.96
N GLN A 75 -34.96 1.49 -8.62
CA GLN A 75 -35.97 2.56 -8.60
C GLN A 75 -36.46 2.92 -10.02
N LYS A 76 -35.56 2.92 -11.02
CA LYS A 76 -35.90 3.21 -12.41
C LYS A 76 -36.81 2.16 -13.06
N HIS A 77 -36.72 0.90 -12.66
CA HIS A 77 -37.54 -0.20 -13.20
C HIS A 77 -38.90 -0.38 -12.50
N LYS A 78 -39.20 0.45 -11.49
CA LYS A 78 -40.48 0.42 -10.76
C LYS A 78 -41.52 1.40 -11.32
N HIS A 79 -41.16 2.18 -12.34
CA HIS A 79 -42.02 3.08 -13.11
C HIS A 79 -42.11 2.58 -14.55
#